data_AF-A0A942BJU3-F1
#
_entry.id   AF-A0A942BJU3-F1
#
_cell.length_a   1.000
_cell.length_b   1.000
_cell.length_c   1.000
_cell.angle_alpha   90.00
_cell.angle_beta   90.00
_cell.angle_gamma   90.00
#
_symmetry.space_group_name_H-M   'P 1'
#
loop_
_entity.id
_entity.type
_entity.pdbx_description
1 polymer ?
#
loop_
_entity_poly.entity_id
_entity_poly.type
_entity_poly.pdbx_seq_one_letter_code
_entity_poly.pdbx_strand_id
1 'polypeptide(L)'
;MHPQKRLQDHPGAWFGMSIQEGIRIAEKITLSFGLDSIEGLGTDSDGDFTVDGEYDPSTESVMLVRRYTYSPKNPSQVGYPFIYRGKWDGYCVHGRWMMSTNPGLGGEFEMWPEQESEFEEQMKEYSQQMREAVAR
;
A
#
# COMPACT_ATOMS: atom_id res chain seq x y z
N MET A 1 -21.47 -19.85 7.15
CA MET A 1 -20.21 -19.29 7.66
C MET A 1 -19.25 -19.26 6.47
N HIS A 2 -18.95 -18.10 5.92
CA HIS A 2 -17.93 -18.01 4.88
C HIS A 2 -16.57 -18.16 5.56
N PRO A 3 -15.64 -18.99 5.04
CA PRO A 3 -14.29 -19.03 5.57
C PRO A 3 -13.67 -17.64 5.42
N GLN A 4 -13.17 -17.09 6.53
CA GLN A 4 -12.43 -15.83 6.51
C GLN A 4 -11.15 -16.05 5.69
N LYS A 5 -10.96 -15.27 4.63
CA LYS A 5 -9.78 -15.37 3.77
C LYS A 5 -8.57 -14.86 4.53
N ARG A 6 -7.45 -15.59 4.49
CA ARG A 6 -6.20 -15.15 5.12
C ARG A 6 -5.48 -14.21 4.16
N LEU A 7 -4.72 -13.26 4.70
CA LEU A 7 -3.93 -12.32 3.91
C LEU A 7 -3.05 -13.03 2.86
N GLN A 8 -2.41 -14.12 3.27
CA GLN A 8 -1.49 -14.92 2.45
C GLN A 8 -2.15 -15.59 1.23
N ASP A 9 -3.48 -15.71 1.23
CA ASP A 9 -4.23 -16.30 0.12
C ASP A 9 -4.39 -15.30 -1.06
N HIS A 10 -3.78 -14.11 -0.97
CA HIS A 10 -3.88 -13.01 -1.93
C HIS A 10 -2.52 -12.53 -2.50
N PRO A 11 -1.67 -13.40 -3.08
CA PRO A 11 -0.48 -12.93 -3.79
C PRO A 11 -0.86 -12.17 -5.07
N GLY A 12 0.08 -11.39 -5.60
CA GLY A 12 -0.09 -10.68 -6.87
C GLY A 12 -0.34 -9.19 -6.69
N ALA A 13 -1.20 -8.61 -7.52
CA ALA A 13 -1.43 -7.18 -7.58
C ALA A 13 -2.30 -6.67 -6.42
N TRP A 14 -1.90 -5.52 -5.89
CA TRP A 14 -2.52 -4.81 -4.78
C TRP A 14 -2.57 -3.33 -5.11
N PHE A 15 -3.62 -2.69 -4.64
CA PHE A 15 -3.75 -1.24 -4.69
C PHE A 15 -3.70 -0.69 -3.27
N GLY A 16 -2.97 0.41 -3.10
CA GLY A 16 -2.82 1.10 -1.83
C GLY A 16 -3.20 2.58 -1.94
N MET A 17 -3.64 3.13 -0.81
CA MET A 17 -3.82 4.55 -0.58
C MET A 17 -3.14 4.93 0.72
N SER A 18 -2.33 5.98 0.70
CA SER A 18 -1.72 6.56 1.91
C SER A 18 -2.03 8.05 2.02
N ILE A 19 -2.18 8.56 3.23
CA ILE A 19 -2.31 10.00 3.49
C ILE A 19 -0.92 10.57 3.76
N GLN A 20 -0.47 11.49 2.91
CA GLN A 20 0.80 12.18 3.04
C GLN A 20 0.56 13.69 3.03
N GLU A 21 0.95 14.38 4.10
CA GLU A 21 0.71 15.83 4.26
C GLU A 21 -0.76 16.25 4.04
N GLY A 22 -1.71 15.36 4.38
CA GLY A 22 -3.15 15.59 4.18
C GLY A 22 -3.66 15.27 2.77
N ILE A 23 -2.80 14.82 1.86
CA ILE A 23 -3.15 14.41 0.50
C ILE A 23 -3.22 12.88 0.42
N ARG A 24 -4.22 12.35 -0.29
CA ARG A 24 -4.34 10.91 -0.53
C ARG A 24 -3.51 10.54 -1.76
N ILE A 25 -2.51 9.69 -1.57
CA ILE A 25 -1.59 9.22 -2.61
C ILE A 25 -1.93 7.76 -2.91
N ALA A 26 -2.13 7.46 -4.19
CA ALA A 26 -2.36 6.12 -4.69
C ALA A 26 -1.03 5.42 -4.99
N GLU A 27 -0.96 4.13 -4.69
CA GLU A 27 0.19 3.29 -4.97
C GLU A 27 -0.26 1.93 -5.55
N LYS A 28 0.56 1.39 -6.44
CA LYS A 28 0.39 0.02 -6.97
C LYS A 28 1.48 -0.84 -6.40
N ILE A 29 1.13 -2.03 -5.93
CA ILE A 29 2.05 -2.94 -5.27
C ILE A 29 1.82 -4.35 -5.83
N THR A 30 2.89 -5.11 -6.04
CA THR A 30 2.82 -6.55 -6.24
C THR A 30 3.42 -7.23 -5.02
N LEU A 31 2.63 -8.04 -4.33
CA LEU A 31 3.02 -8.74 -3.11
C LEU A 31 3.21 -10.24 -3.34
N SER A 32 4.20 -10.79 -2.64
CA SER A 32 4.44 -12.22 -2.47
C SER A 32 4.46 -12.54 -0.98
N PHE A 33 3.93 -13.70 -0.61
CA PHE A 33 3.77 -14.13 0.77
C PHE A 33 4.56 -15.43 1.02
N GLY A 34 5.42 -15.40 2.03
CA GLY A 34 6.03 -16.58 2.63
C GLY A 34 5.23 -17.08 3.84
N LEU A 35 5.82 -17.97 4.64
CA LEU A 35 5.15 -18.52 5.84
C LEU A 35 4.82 -17.41 6.85
N ASP A 36 5.77 -16.52 7.10
CA ASP A 36 5.62 -15.37 8.02
C ASP A 36 6.09 -14.05 7.39
N SER A 37 6.54 -14.08 6.13
CA SER A 37 7.13 -12.93 5.43
C SER A 37 6.23 -12.37 4.34
N ILE A 38 6.35 -11.06 4.12
CA ILE A 38 5.76 -10.32 3.00
C ILE A 38 6.90 -9.67 2.23
N GLU A 39 6.91 -9.83 0.92
CA GLU A 39 7.85 -9.15 0.03
C GLU A 39 7.09 -8.52 -1.13
N GLY A 40 7.59 -7.42 -1.68
CA GLY A 40 6.94 -6.81 -2.81
C GLY A 40 7.71 -5.69 -3.48
N LEU A 41 7.15 -5.27 -4.61
CA LEU A 41 7.59 -4.13 -5.41
C LEU A 41 6.39 -3.23 -5.65
N GLY A 42 6.61 -1.94 -5.69
CA GLY A 42 5.53 -1.01 -6.01
C GLY A 42 6.01 0.31 -6.57
N THR A 43 5.05 1.12 -6.97
CA THR A 43 5.26 2.43 -7.56
C THR A 43 4.15 3.37 -7.12
N ASP A 44 4.50 4.62 -6.84
CA ASP A 44 3.58 5.74 -6.62
C ASP A 44 4.01 6.99 -7.42
N SER A 45 3.41 8.15 -7.12
CA SER A 45 3.73 9.41 -7.80
C SER A 45 5.13 9.95 -7.54
N ASP A 46 5.83 9.42 -6.54
CA ASP A 46 7.16 9.84 -6.11
C ASP A 46 8.25 8.88 -6.56
N GLY A 47 7.91 7.63 -6.91
CA GLY A 47 8.80 6.73 -7.64
C GLY A 47 8.58 5.25 -7.33
N ASP A 48 9.62 4.46 -7.57
CA ASP A 48 9.60 3.00 -7.40
C ASP A 48 10.14 2.61 -6.04
N PHE A 49 9.58 1.55 -5.45
CA PHE A 49 9.93 1.10 -4.11
C PHE A 49 9.87 -0.43 -3.96
N THR A 50 10.56 -0.92 -2.94
CA THR A 50 10.46 -2.29 -2.44
C THR A 50 9.68 -2.29 -1.13
N VAL A 51 9.05 -3.43 -0.83
CA VAL A 51 8.36 -3.71 0.42
C VAL A 51 8.90 -5.01 1.02
N ASP A 52 9.20 -4.99 2.31
CA ASP A 52 9.55 -6.15 3.13
C ASP A 52 8.76 -6.10 4.43
N GLY A 53 8.29 -7.23 4.94
CA GLY A 53 7.44 -7.22 6.13
C GLY A 53 7.07 -8.60 6.67
N GLU A 54 6.17 -8.59 7.64
CA GLU A 54 5.71 -9.75 8.39
C GLU A 54 4.20 -9.67 8.63
N TYR A 55 3.57 -10.83 8.72
CA TYR A 55 2.16 -10.97 9.09
C TYR A 55 1.99 -11.99 10.20
N ASP A 56 1.36 -11.57 11.29
CA ASP A 56 0.99 -12.44 12.40
C ASP A 56 -0.48 -12.85 12.28
N PRO A 57 -0.78 -14.10 11.88
CA PRO A 57 -2.15 -14.58 11.72
C PRO A 57 -2.90 -14.73 13.04
N SER A 58 -2.22 -14.72 14.20
CA SER A 58 -2.88 -14.83 15.50
C SER A 58 -3.51 -13.50 15.94
N THR A 59 -2.95 -12.38 15.49
CA THR A 59 -3.41 -11.02 15.83
C THR A 59 -3.93 -10.24 14.62
N GLU A 60 -3.85 -10.83 13.43
CA GLU A 60 -4.10 -10.19 12.14
C GLU A 60 -3.24 -8.94 11.91
N SER A 61 -2.09 -8.85 12.59
CA SER A 61 -1.19 -7.70 12.54
C SER A 61 -0.27 -7.78 11.33
N VAL A 62 -0.14 -6.66 10.62
CA VAL A 62 0.73 -6.51 9.45
C VAL A 62 1.77 -5.43 9.75
N MET A 63 3.04 -5.75 9.52
CA MET A 63 4.13 -4.79 9.59
C MET A 63 4.90 -4.82 8.27
N LEU A 64 5.00 -3.68 7.60
CA LEU A 64 5.77 -3.53 6.36
C LEU A 64 6.81 -2.43 6.53
N VAL A 65 7.88 -2.54 5.76
CA VAL A 65 8.88 -1.50 5.55
C VAL A 65 8.92 -1.23 4.05
N ARG A 66 8.65 0.02 3.69
CA ARG A 66 8.75 0.51 2.32
C ARG A 66 10.05 1.28 2.16
N ARG A 67 10.79 1.03 1.08
CA ARG A 67 12.02 1.77 0.71
C ARG A 67 11.98 2.13 -0.76
N TYR A 68 12.06 3.42 -1.07
CA TYR A 68 12.22 3.85 -2.46
C TYR A 68 13.54 3.35 -3.02
N THR A 69 13.50 2.75 -4.20
CA THR A 69 14.67 2.38 -5.01
C THR A 69 14.99 3.45 -6.04
N TYR A 70 13.98 4.25 -6.42
CA TYR A 70 14.11 5.38 -7.32
C TYR A 70 13.07 6.45 -6.97
N SER A 71 13.47 7.72 -6.86
CA SER A 71 12.55 8.85 -6.68
C SER A 71 13.07 10.10 -7.38
N PRO A 72 12.47 10.55 -8.51
CA PRO A 72 12.98 11.70 -9.26
C PRO A 72 12.72 13.04 -8.56
N LYS A 73 11.60 13.16 -7.83
CA LYS A 73 11.23 14.40 -7.14
C LYS A 73 11.95 14.55 -5.80
N ASN A 74 12.27 13.43 -5.14
CA ASN A 74 12.97 13.46 -3.86
C ASN A 74 14.03 12.35 -3.74
N PRO A 75 15.17 12.47 -4.45
CA PRO A 75 16.22 11.45 -4.44
C PRO A 75 16.80 11.16 -3.05
N SER A 76 16.67 12.11 -2.12
CA SER A 76 17.15 11.95 -0.73
C SER A 76 16.37 10.89 0.07
N GLN A 77 15.18 10.50 -0.39
CA GLN A 77 14.35 9.47 0.24
C GLN A 77 14.69 8.04 -0.24
N VAL A 78 15.53 7.88 -1.27
CA VAL A 78 15.94 6.55 -1.76
C VAL A 78 16.68 5.80 -0.65
N GLY A 79 16.25 4.57 -0.37
CA GLY A 79 16.74 3.73 0.70
C GLY A 79 16.23 4.07 2.10
N TYR A 80 15.53 5.19 2.29
CA TYR A 80 14.96 5.55 3.59
C TYR A 80 13.80 4.61 3.96
N PRO A 81 13.77 4.03 5.18
CA PRO A 81 12.73 3.10 5.59
C PRO A 81 11.50 3.83 6.15
N PHE A 82 10.36 3.64 5.48
CA PHE A 82 9.03 4.02 5.94
C PHE A 82 8.33 2.80 6.53
N ILE A 83 7.89 2.90 7.78
CA ILE A 83 7.28 1.80 8.53
C ILE A 83 5.77 1.87 8.36
N TYR A 84 5.13 0.77 8.01
CA TYR A 84 3.68 0.64 7.92
C TYR A 84 3.24 -0.38 8.96
N ARG A 85 2.30 0.01 9.81
CA ARG A 85 1.69 -0.88 10.81
C ARG A 85 0.19 -0.88 10.62
N GLY A 86 -0.38 -2.05 10.35
CA GLY A 86 -1.80 -2.19 10.09
C GLY A 86 -2.37 -3.51 10.56
N LYS A 87 -3.62 -3.74 10.20
CA LYS A 87 -4.34 -4.97 10.46
C LYS A 87 -5.06 -5.45 9.20
N TRP A 88 -5.09 -6.76 9.01
CA TRP A 88 -5.95 -7.41 8.03
C TRP A 88 -7.34 -7.61 8.62
N ASP A 89 -8.39 -7.20 7.90
CA ASP A 89 -9.77 -7.38 8.35
C ASP A 89 -10.53 -8.48 7.58
N GLY A 90 -9.86 -9.16 6.65
CA GLY A 90 -10.46 -10.12 5.73
C GLY A 90 -10.72 -9.57 4.32
N TYR A 91 -10.56 -8.25 4.11
CA TYR A 91 -10.77 -7.58 2.83
C TYR A 91 -9.61 -6.62 2.48
N CYS A 92 -9.17 -5.80 3.43
CA CYS A 92 -8.05 -4.88 3.26
C CYS A 92 -7.10 -4.90 4.46
N VAL A 93 -5.88 -4.42 4.23
CA VAL A 93 -4.97 -4.00 5.30
C VAL A 93 -5.18 -2.51 5.53
N HIS A 94 -5.47 -2.12 6.75
CA HIS A 94 -5.62 -0.72 7.12
C HIS A 94 -4.75 -0.38 8.34
N GLY A 95 -4.24 0.84 8.41
CA GLY A 95 -3.37 1.24 9.51
C GLY A 95 -2.67 2.57 9.29
N ARG A 96 -1.48 2.72 9.86
CA ARG A 96 -0.70 3.95 9.78
C ARG A 96 0.72 3.69 9.29
N TRP A 97 1.16 4.52 8.35
CA TRP A 97 2.57 4.61 7.98
C TRP A 97 3.27 5.69 8.78
N MET A 98 4.57 5.54 9.02
CA MET A 98 5.36 6.45 9.82
C MET A 98 6.83 6.48 9.39
N MET A 99 7.49 7.62 9.65
CA MET A 99 8.94 7.71 9.48
C MET A 99 9.66 6.96 10.60
N SER A 100 10.67 6.17 10.25
CA SER A 100 11.49 5.45 11.24
C SER A 100 12.18 6.38 12.25
N THR A 101 12.59 7.58 11.82
CA THR A 101 13.26 8.56 12.70
C THR A 101 12.28 9.46 13.45
N ASN A 102 11.02 9.54 13.03
CA ASN A 102 10.00 10.33 13.71
C ASN A 102 8.63 9.66 13.60
N PRO A 103 8.27 8.77 14.55
CA PRO A 103 6.99 8.07 14.56
C PRO A 103 5.75 9.00 14.61
N GLY A 104 5.91 10.28 15.00
CA GLY A 104 4.83 11.25 14.95
C GLY A 104 4.47 11.71 13.54
N LEU A 105 5.41 11.60 12.59
CA LEU A 105 5.21 11.94 11.19
C LEU A 105 4.75 10.70 10.42
N GLY A 106 3.68 10.87 9.66
CA GLY A 106 3.01 9.80 8.95
C GLY A 106 1.54 10.07 8.72
N GLY A 107 0.83 9.06 8.22
CA GLY A 107 -0.60 9.15 7.97
C GLY A 107 -1.25 7.78 7.85
N GLU A 108 -2.56 7.76 7.75
CA GLU A 108 -3.31 6.52 7.57
C GLU A 108 -3.03 5.92 6.19
N PHE A 109 -3.13 4.60 6.09
CA PHE A 109 -3.08 3.88 4.84
C PHE A 109 -4.12 2.76 4.82
N GLU A 110 -4.50 2.39 3.60
CA GLU A 110 -5.35 1.26 3.28
C GLU A 110 -4.76 0.59 2.04
N MET A 111 -4.76 -0.74 1.99
CA MET A 111 -4.40 -1.48 0.78
C MET A 111 -5.22 -2.76 0.66
N TRP A 112 -5.58 -3.12 -0.57
CA TRP A 112 -6.41 -4.28 -0.85
C TRP A 112 -5.89 -5.02 -2.08
N PRO A 113 -6.12 -6.35 -2.16
CA PRO A 113 -5.83 -7.10 -3.37
C PRO A 113 -6.59 -6.50 -4.55
N GLU A 114 -5.93 -6.31 -5.70
CA GLU A 114 -6.64 -5.98 -6.93
C GLU A 114 -7.44 -7.22 -7.35
N GLN A 115 -8.77 -7.19 -7.16
CA GLN A 115 -9.64 -8.12 -7.86
C GLN A 115 -9.72 -7.62 -9.32
N GLU A 116 -9.18 -8.39 -10.26
CA GLU A 116 -9.00 -8.02 -11.69
C GLU A 116 -10.21 -7.30 -12.33
N SER A 117 -11.44 -7.55 -11.88
CA SER A 117 -12.65 -6.94 -12.46
C SER A 117 -13.06 -5.58 -11.88
N GLU A 118 -12.82 -5.31 -10.59
CA GLU A 118 -13.37 -4.12 -9.92
C GLU A 118 -12.45 -2.89 -10.07
N PHE A 119 -11.15 -3.10 -10.23
CA PHE A 119 -10.17 -2.04 -10.37
C PHE A 119 -10.22 -1.34 -11.73
N GLU A 120 -10.48 -2.09 -12.81
CA GLU A 120 -10.63 -1.49 -14.15
C GLU A 120 -11.80 -0.51 -14.23
N GLU A 121 -12.91 -0.80 -13.56
CA GLU A 121 -14.10 0.05 -13.54
C GLU A 121 -13.87 1.30 -12.69
N GLN A 122 -13.32 1.15 -11.48
CA GLN A 122 -13.03 2.29 -10.61
C GLN A 122 -11.96 3.22 -11.19
N MET A 123 -10.93 2.69 -11.86
CA MET A 123 -9.92 3.51 -12.52
C MET A 123 -10.46 4.24 -13.74
N LYS A 124 -11.42 3.68 -14.48
CA LYS A 124 -12.13 4.38 -15.56
C LYS A 124 -12.94 5.54 -15.00
N GLU A 125 -13.70 5.31 -13.93
CA GLU A 125 -14.50 6.35 -13.27
C GLU A 125 -13.62 7.46 -12.68
N TYR A 126 -12.55 7.12 -11.97
CA TYR A 126 -11.62 8.11 -11.41
C TYR A 126 -10.90 8.90 -12.51
N SER A 127 -10.44 8.24 -13.57
CA SER A 127 -9.83 8.91 -14.72
C SER A 127 -10.81 9.85 -15.43
N GLN A 128 -12.09 9.49 -15.48
CA GLN A 128 -13.14 10.32 -16.05
C GLN A 128 -13.41 11.54 -15.17
N GLN A 129 -13.56 11.37 -13.86
CA GLN A 129 -13.75 12.46 -12.90
C GLN A 129 -12.56 13.44 -12.89
N MET A 130 -11.32 12.94 -12.97
CA MET A 130 -10.13 13.77 -13.05
C MET A 130 -10.06 14.56 -14.36
N ARG A 131 -10.43 13.97 -15.50
CA ARG A 131 -10.51 14.71 -16.78
C ARG A 131 -11.55 15.83 -16.72
N GLU A 132 -12.70 15.59 -16.09
CA GLU A 132 -13.76 16.58 -15.93
C GLU A 132 -13.38 17.71 -14.96
N ALA A 133 -12.59 17.42 -13.92
CA ALA A 133 -12.11 18.41 -12.96
C ALA A 133 -11.03 19.34 -13.57
N VAL A 134 -10.20 18.83 -14.48
CA VAL A 134 -9.15 19.62 -15.17
C VAL A 134 -9.71 20.45 -16.34
N ALA A 135 -10.88 20.08 -16.87
CA ALA A 135 -11.53 20.79 -17.97
C ALA A 135 -12.44 21.96 -17.53
N ARG A 136 -12.52 22.24 -16.22
CA ARG A 136 -13.24 23.38 -15.63
C ARG A 136 -12.26 24.43 -15.13
#